data_AF-A0AAV2TZM7-F1
#
_entry.id   AF-A0AAV2TZM7-F1
#
_cell.length_a   1.000
_cell.length_b   1.000
_cell.length_c   1.000
_cell.angle_alpha   90.00
_cell.angle_beta   90.00
_cell.angle_gamma   90.00
#
_symmetry.space_group_name_H-M   'P 1'
#
loop_
_entity.id
_entity.type
_entity.pdbx_description
1 polymer ?
#
loop_
_entity_poly.entity_id
_entity_poly.type
_entity_poly.pdbx_seq_one_letter_code
_entity_poly.pdbx_strand_id
1 'polypeptide(L)' 'MENANILCDICKGALVELIKLIKGHAAQELIDKYIDQVCQPAKFVKGLCKKALRHAVEHLKKHIQESSSTKVCKAIHIC' A
#
# COMPACT_ATOMS: atom_id res chain seq x y z
N MET A 1 -15.10 10.41 25.22
CA MET A 1 -15.15 10.31 23.75
C MET A 1 -15.22 8.85 23.35
N GLU A 2 -16.41 8.24 23.31
CA GLU A 2 -16.58 6.83 22.89
C GLU A 2 -16.17 6.60 21.43
N ASN A 3 -16.40 7.59 20.57
CA ASN A 3 -16.18 7.48 19.13
C ASN A 3 -14.70 7.38 18.74
N ALA A 4 -13.79 7.96 19.53
CA ALA A 4 -12.35 7.94 19.22
C ALA A 4 -11.76 6.52 19.30
N ASN A 5 -12.19 5.72 20.29
CA ASN A 5 -11.75 4.34 20.44
C ASN A 5 -12.31 3.44 19.32
N ILE A 6 -13.57 3.65 18.96
CA ILE A 6 -14.23 2.91 17.86
C ILE A 6 -13.54 3.18 16.53
N LEU A 7 -13.26 4.45 16.21
CA LEU A 7 -12.56 4.82 14.97
C LEU A 7 -11.13 4.26 14.92
N CYS A 8 -10.43 4.26 16.06
CA CYS A 8 -9.11 3.68 16.19
C CYS A 8 -9.11 2.16 15.90
N ASP A 9 -10.10 1.42 16.41
CA ASP A 9 -10.20 -0.02 16.18
C ASP A 9 -10.65 -0.36 14.75
N ILE A 10 -11.54 0.45 14.16
CA ILE A 10 -11.89 0.36 12.74
C ILE A 10 -10.64 0.56 11.87
N CYS A 11 -9.83 1.59 12.14
CA CYS A 11 -8.61 1.84 11.40
C CYS A 11 -7.63 0.66 11.49
N LYS A 12 -7.42 0.11 12.70
CA LYS A 12 -6.55 -1.05 12.88
C LYS A 12 -7.05 -2.27 12.11
N GLY A 13 -8.35 -2.56 12.20
CA GLY A 13 -8.98 -3.67 11.49
C GLY A 13 -8.89 -3.52 9.98
N ALA A 14 -9.20 -2.32 9.46
CA ALA A 14 -9.11 -2.01 8.04
C ALA A 14 -7.68 -2.17 7.51
N LEU A 15 -6.66 -1.73 8.26
CA LEU A 15 -5.26 -1.92 7.87
C LEU A 15 -4.86 -3.39 7.83
N VAL A 16 -5.32 -4.22 8.77
CA VAL A 16 -5.04 -5.65 8.75
C VAL A 16 -5.60 -6.31 7.49
N GLU A 17 -6.86 -6.01 7.14
CA GLU A 17 -7.49 -6.55 5.93
C GLU A 17 -6.83 -6.00 4.66
N LEU A 18 -6.50 -4.71 4.64
CA LEU A 18 -5.79 -4.09 3.53
C LEU A 18 -4.42 -4.75 3.29
N ILE A 19 -3.65 -5.02 4.36
CA ILE A 19 -2.36 -5.73 4.27
C ILE A 19 -2.53 -7.13 3.68
N LYS A 20 -3.59 -7.85 4.06
CA LYS A 20 -3.88 -9.18 3.48
C LYS A 20 -4.20 -9.07 1.99
N LEU A 21 -5.03 -8.11 1.60
CA LEU A 21 -5.41 -7.89 0.20
C LEU A 21 -4.20 -7.56 -0.68
N ILE A 22 -3.32 -6.66 -0.23
CA ILE A 22 -2.14 -6.23 -1.00
C ILE A 22 -1.12 -7.38 -1.18
N LYS A 23 -1.15 -8.39 -0.33
CA LYS A 23 -0.35 -9.63 -0.48
C LYS A 23 -0.93 -10.60 -1.51
N GLY A 24 -2.20 -10.44 -1.90
CA GLY A 24 -2.88 -11.33 -2.83
C GLY A 24 -2.37 -11.18 -4.27
N HIS A 25 -2.37 -12.28 -5.02
CA HIS A 25 -2.01 -12.30 -6.44
C HIS A 25 -2.82 -11.29 -7.27
N ALA A 26 -4.13 -11.15 -7.00
CA ALA A 26 -4.99 -10.22 -7.70
C ALA A 26 -4.56 -8.75 -7.53
N ALA A 27 -4.09 -8.37 -6.33
CA ALA A 27 -3.55 -7.03 -6.11
C ALA A 27 -2.24 -6.83 -6.88
N GLN A 28 -1.40 -7.87 -6.96
CA GLN A 28 -0.15 -7.80 -7.72
C GLN A 28 -0.37 -7.61 -9.22
N GLU A 29 -1.34 -8.30 -9.80
CA GLU A 29 -1.70 -8.13 -11.21
C GLU A 29 -2.23 -6.72 -11.50
N LEU A 30 -3.08 -6.19 -10.62
CA LEU A 30 -3.59 -4.82 -10.73
C LEU A 30 -2.45 -3.79 -10.67
N ILE A 31 -1.52 -3.97 -9.72
CA ILE A 31 -0.35 -3.10 -9.59
C ILE A 31 0.52 -3.16 -10.84
N ASP A 32 0.83 -4.36 -11.34
CA ASP A 32 1.65 -4.54 -12.53
C ASP A 32 1.00 -3.89 -13.77
N LYS A 33 -0.32 -4.02 -13.92
CA LYS A 33 -1.07 -3.37 -14.99
C LYS A 33 -1.00 -1.85 -14.88
N TYR A 34 -1.12 -1.30 -13.67
CA TYR A 34 -0.99 0.14 -13.42
C TYR A 34 0.43 0.65 -13.72
N ILE A 35 1.46 -0.08 -13.31
CA ILE A 35 2.85 0.25 -13.62
C ILE A 35 3.05 0.30 -15.15
N ASP A 36 2.46 -0.65 -15.87
CA ASP A 36 2.54 -0.69 -17.33
C ASP A 36 1.86 0.51 -18.01
N GLN A 37 0.74 0.96 -17.46
CA GLN A 37 0.03 2.17 -17.92
C GLN A 37 0.83 3.45 -17.61
N VAL A 38 1.37 3.59 -16.40
CA VAL A 38 2.17 4.76 -16.00
C VAL A 38 3.46 4.85 -16.81
N CYS A 39 4.10 3.72 -17.09
CA CYS A 39 5.34 3.67 -17.85
C CYS A 39 5.16 3.66 -19.36
N GLN A 40 3.93 3.59 -19.88
CA GLN A 40 3.65 3.57 -21.31
C GLN A 40 4.18 4.80 -22.07
N PRO A 41 4.01 6.04 -21.57
CA PRO A 41 4.53 7.25 -22.22
C PRO A 41 6.07 7.29 -22.28
N ALA A 42 6.74 6.65 -21.32
CA ALA A 42 8.19 6.64 -21.18
C ALA A 42 8.88 5.63 -22.12
N LYS A 43 8.62 5.70 -23.44
CA LYS A 43 9.03 4.67 -24.42
C LYS A 43 10.52 4.30 -24.34
N PHE A 44 11.41 5.29 -24.25
CA PHE A 44 12.87 5.07 -24.24
C PHE A 44 13.40 4.51 -22.91
N VAL A 45 12.67 4.70 -21.81
CA VAL A 45 13.09 4.29 -20.46
C VAL A 45 12.06 3.38 -19.78
N LYS A 46 11.18 2.74 -20.56
CA LYS A 46 10.06 1.95 -20.05
C LYS A 46 10.52 0.87 -19.07
N GLY A 47 11.61 0.17 -19.39
CA GLY A 47 12.19 -0.83 -18.50
C GLY A 47 12.67 -0.25 -17.16
N LEU A 48 13.33 0.91 -17.19
CA LEU A 48 13.79 1.60 -15.99
C LEU A 48 12.62 2.11 -15.15
N CYS A 49 11.60 2.69 -15.79
CA CYS A 49 10.36 3.13 -15.13
C CYS A 49 9.67 1.96 -14.42
N LYS A 50 9.46 0.83 -15.12
CA LYS A 50 8.84 -0.36 -14.53
C LYS A 50 9.64 -0.87 -13.34
N LYS A 51 10.98 -0.93 -13.46
CA LYS A 51 11.86 -1.37 -12.39
C LYS A 51 11.78 -0.46 -11.17
N ALA A 52 11.80 0.86 -11.37
CA ALA A 52 11.69 1.84 -10.30
C ALA A 52 10.35 1.75 -9.57
N LEU A 53 9.23 1.68 -10.29
CA LEU A 53 7.91 1.56 -9.68
C LEU A 53 7.70 0.22 -8.97
N ARG A 54 8.17 -0.89 -9.54
CA ARG A 54 8.14 -2.19 -8.84
C ARG A 54 8.92 -2.14 -7.53
N HIS A 55 10.11 -1.52 -7.53
CA HIS A 55 10.88 -1.34 -6.30
C HIS A 55 10.12 -0.48 -5.29
N ALA A 56 9.55 0.64 -5.72
CA ALA A 56 8.77 1.52 -4.84
C ALA A 56 7.57 0.78 -4.20
N VAL A 57 6.84 -0.02 -4.99
CA VAL A 57 5.73 -0.84 -4.50
C VAL A 57 6.21 -1.86 -3.47
N GLU A 58 7.27 -2.61 -3.76
CA GLU A 58 7.80 -3.62 -2.82
C GLU A 58 8.31 -2.97 -1.53
N HIS A 59 8.94 -1.80 -1.62
CA HIS A 59 9.35 -1.03 -0.46
C HIS A 59 8.15 -0.57 0.38
N LEU A 60 7.09 -0.06 -0.26
CA LEU A 60 5.86 0.35 0.41
C LEU A 60 5.18 -0.85 1.10
N LYS A 61 5.09 -2.00 0.42
CA LYS A 61 4.56 -3.22 1.02
C LYS A 61 5.32 -3.63 2.26
N LYS A 62 6.65 -3.65 2.18
CA LYS A 62 7.51 -3.97 3.32
C LYS A 62 7.31 -2.96 4.47
N HIS A 63 7.28 -1.67 4.16
CA HIS A 63 7.07 -0.62 5.14
C HIS A 63 5.71 -0.73 5.85
N ILE A 64 4.64 -1.02 5.10
CA ILE A 64 3.30 -1.22 5.67
C ILE A 64 3.25 -2.51 6.50
N GLN A 65 3.96 -3.57 6.11
CA GLN A 65 4.02 -4.82 6.88
C GLN A 65 4.81 -4.70 8.19
N GLU A 66 5.90 -3.93 8.18
CA GLU A 66 6.73 -3.69 9.36
C GLU A 66 6.10 -2.67 10.31
N SER A 67 5.21 -1.83 9.79
CA SER A 67 4.44 -0.89 10.57
C SER A 67 3.26 -1.58 11.25
N SER A 68 3.19 -1.49 12.58
CA SER A 68 1.99 -1.94 13.28
C SER A 68 0.80 -1.08 12.87
N SER A 69 -0.38 -1.69 12.73
CA SER A 69 -1.61 -0.97 12.40
C SER A 69 -1.86 0.21 13.37
N THR A 70 -1.52 0.03 14.65
CA THR A 70 -1.51 1.09 15.66
C THR A 70 -0.60 2.27 15.31
N LYS A 71 0.63 2.04 14.80
CA LYS A 71 1.54 3.13 14.42
C LYS A 71 1.00 3.92 13.24
N VAL A 72 0.45 3.24 12.23
CA VAL A 72 -0.13 3.90 11.06
C VAL A 72 -1.37 4.70 11.44
N CYS A 73 -2.29 4.13 12.22
CA CYS A 73 -3.49 4.84 12.66
C CYS A 73 -3.17 6.06 13.54
N LYS A 74 -2.08 6.01 14.32
CA LYS A 74 -1.56 7.17 15.07
C LYS A 74 -0.96 8.24 14.15
N ALA A 75 -0.21 7.83 13.14
CA ALA A 75 0.41 8.76 12.19
C ALA A 75 -0.60 9.58 11.39
N ILE A 76 -1.81 9.05 11.19
CA ILE A 76 -2.92 9.74 10.52
C ILE A 76 -3.95 10.35 11.50
N HIS A 77 -3.62 10.40 12.81
CA HIS A 77 -4.45 11.01 13.86
C HIS A 77 -5.86 10.42 14.02
N ILE A 78 -6.04 9.14 13.67
CA ILE A 78 -7.28 8.40 13.95
C ILE A 78 -7.20 7.73 15.34
N CYS A 79 -6.02 7.17 15.64
CA CYS A 79 -5.56 6.89 17.00
C CYS A 79 -4.53 7.98 17.38
#